data_AF-A0AAV5ALT8-F1
#
_entry.id   AF-A0AAV5ALT8-F1
#
_cell.length_a   1.000
_cell.length_b   1.000
_cell.length_c   1.000
_cell.angle_alpha   90.00
_cell.angle_beta   90.00
_cell.angle_gamma   90.00
#
_symmetry.space_group_name_H-M   'P 1'
#
loop_
_entity.id
_entity.type
_entity.pdbx_description
1 polymer ?
#
loop_
_entity_poly.entity_id
_entity_poly.type
_entity_poly.pdbx_seq_one_letter_code
_entity_poly.pdbx_strand_id
1 'polypeptide(L)'
;MSFFHKLEDAIRDAPETFRKGLEHAEATVEGLLEPNRRHNNPAEIRADHIRARINSSHRFVSFANIRANNFVKWHIDGNDFFYAVSELLDSAREVIMILDWWLTPELYLRRPPAYHENWRLDRLLLRKAKQGVKIYIVVYKEVTQTMNMSSHHTKAYLESLHENIAVMRHPDHIGSKDDVEFWSHHEKVVIVDNHRASIGGLDLCFGRWDTHNHPLADLHPTDFARTLFPGQDYNNARVLDFQHVDNYVSNQISIQDTTRMPWHDVHMTIVGPSVLDVVQHFVERWNEIKTRKMGKHFRQRFHCTRPEDELLDDEDESVYARPPHGTMTVQVVRSVSDWSHGVLTEKSIQNACMSRYVCSISNTQDSGPVKNTIAKALVERILRAAREGKKFHVVVVIPEVPAFSGDIVEESSIKTIMAAQWRTINRGGHSICEEISKAGFDPAHYIRFYHLRGYDRINNPNPSFISAVERQSGISLFQAQVAQARLWLGESYGHQDAQKSVQIKLAQPYTEIKEEDKREAKKEVEQVPLPGSEHEARNIVTAFEEAARRIRSDENVSDSVSQHMLTDTTSLAEEQWLGTPQEEKERRVFS
;
A
#
# COMPACT_ATOMS: atom_id res chain seq x y z
N MET A 1 12.09 23.53 -39.34
CA MET A 1 13.32 24.34 -39.13
C MET A 1 13.06 25.80 -38.75
N SER A 2 12.02 26.47 -39.28
CA SER A 2 11.76 27.90 -38.98
C SER A 2 11.25 28.21 -37.55
N PHE A 3 10.62 27.24 -36.87
CA PHE A 3 10.13 27.38 -35.49
C PHE A 3 11.26 27.32 -34.45
N PHE A 4 12.22 26.41 -34.63
CA PHE A 4 13.33 26.19 -33.71
C PHE A 4 14.31 27.38 -33.66
N HIS A 5 14.62 28.01 -34.80
CA HIS A 5 15.47 29.21 -34.81
C HIS A 5 14.83 30.42 -34.13
N LYS A 6 13.49 30.58 -34.22
CA LYS A 6 12.78 31.66 -33.49
C LYS A 6 12.74 31.41 -31.98
N LEU A 7 12.84 30.15 -31.56
CA LEU A 7 12.92 29.74 -30.16
C LEU A 7 14.33 30.00 -29.60
N GLU A 8 15.39 29.68 -30.37
CA GLU A 8 16.79 29.96 -30.02
C GLU A 8 17.08 31.44 -29.77
N ASP A 9 16.52 32.34 -30.61
CA ASP A 9 16.69 33.78 -30.42
C ASP A 9 15.93 34.31 -29.19
N ALA A 10 14.77 33.72 -28.86
CA ALA A 10 14.00 34.06 -27.67
C ALA A 10 14.65 33.54 -26.36
N ILE A 11 15.42 32.45 -26.44
CA ILE A 11 16.19 31.86 -25.33
C ILE A 11 17.35 32.76 -24.89
N ARG A 12 17.95 33.52 -25.82
CA ARG A 12 19.19 34.27 -25.57
C ARG A 12 19.00 35.51 -24.71
N ASP A 13 17.84 36.16 -24.80
CA ASP A 13 17.55 37.45 -24.15
C ASP A 13 16.54 37.34 -22.98
N ALA A 14 16.12 36.13 -22.60
CA ALA A 14 15.12 35.92 -21.56
C ALA A 14 15.73 35.77 -20.15
N PRO A 15 15.02 36.19 -19.08
CA PRO A 15 15.43 35.93 -17.70
C PRO A 15 15.69 34.44 -17.46
N GLU A 16 16.67 34.11 -16.62
CA GLU A 16 17.12 32.73 -16.42
C GLU A 16 15.99 31.75 -16.03
N THR A 17 14.95 32.24 -15.36
CA THR A 17 13.74 31.49 -15.01
C THR A 17 12.87 31.14 -16.22
N PHE A 18 12.77 32.04 -17.21
CA PHE A 18 12.04 31.80 -18.45
C PHE A 18 12.79 30.85 -19.37
N ARG A 19 14.13 30.98 -19.46
CA ARG A 19 14.98 30.04 -20.20
C ARG A 19 14.88 28.62 -19.63
N LYS A 20 14.97 28.47 -18.31
CA LYS A 20 14.75 27.19 -17.62
C LYS A 20 13.36 26.63 -17.91
N GLY A 21 12.32 27.46 -17.94
CA GLY A 21 10.95 27.04 -18.30
C GLY A 21 10.83 26.54 -19.74
N LEU A 22 11.51 27.19 -20.69
CA LEU A 22 11.50 26.80 -22.10
C LEU A 22 12.29 25.50 -22.35
N GLU A 23 13.46 25.37 -21.74
CA GLU A 23 14.29 24.14 -21.77
C GLU A 23 13.52 22.96 -21.17
N HIS A 24 12.74 23.19 -20.12
CA HIS A 24 11.85 22.17 -19.56
C HIS A 24 10.74 21.79 -20.53
N ALA A 25 10.02 22.76 -21.09
CA ALA A 25 8.95 22.47 -22.05
C ALA A 25 9.45 21.70 -23.27
N GLU A 26 10.64 22.01 -23.78
CA GLU A 26 11.29 21.27 -24.85
C GLU A 26 11.62 19.82 -24.43
N ALA A 27 12.22 19.64 -23.24
CA ALA A 27 12.47 18.32 -22.68
C ALA A 27 11.18 17.53 -22.42
N THR A 28 10.08 18.16 -22.03
CA THR A 28 8.77 17.50 -21.88
C THR A 28 8.26 16.99 -23.23
N VAL A 29 8.26 17.86 -24.25
CA VAL A 29 7.76 17.51 -25.60
C VAL A 29 8.59 16.41 -26.24
N GLU A 30 9.92 16.49 -26.15
CA GLU A 30 10.81 15.46 -26.68
C GLU A 30 10.64 14.13 -25.92
N GLY A 31 10.30 14.15 -24.62
CA GLY A 31 10.08 12.94 -23.83
C GLY A 31 8.77 12.23 -24.16
N LEU A 32 7.76 13.02 -24.55
CA LEU A 32 6.49 12.50 -25.06
C LEU A 32 6.64 11.90 -26.47
N LEU A 33 7.49 12.48 -27.32
CA LEU A 33 7.74 12.00 -28.70
C LEU A 33 8.68 10.80 -28.76
N GLU A 34 9.74 10.79 -27.94
CA GLU A 34 10.73 9.72 -27.86
C GLU A 34 10.97 9.28 -26.40
N PRO A 35 10.11 8.39 -25.86
CA PRO A 35 10.23 7.92 -24.48
C PRO A 35 11.56 7.22 -24.15
N ASN A 36 12.27 6.74 -25.18
CA ASN A 36 13.57 6.06 -25.07
C ASN A 36 14.75 6.90 -25.58
N ARG A 37 14.59 8.23 -25.74
CA ARG A 37 15.62 9.15 -26.26
C ARG A 37 16.99 9.07 -25.56
N ARG A 38 17.03 8.49 -24.36
CA ARG A 38 18.24 8.28 -23.53
C ARG A 38 18.99 6.98 -23.81
N HIS A 39 18.62 6.29 -24.88
CA HIS A 39 19.31 5.08 -25.36
C HIS A 39 20.05 5.35 -26.68
N ASN A 40 20.41 6.60 -26.95
CA ASN A 40 20.97 7.04 -28.23
C ASN A 40 22.51 7.11 -28.24
N ASN A 41 23.18 7.07 -27.08
CA ASN A 41 24.64 7.04 -27.01
C ASN A 41 25.16 5.62 -27.36
N PRO A 42 26.24 5.49 -28.16
CA PRO A 42 26.88 4.21 -28.43
C PRO A 42 27.17 3.33 -27.20
N ALA A 43 27.49 3.90 -26.04
CA ALA A 43 27.71 3.14 -24.81
C ALA A 43 26.41 2.56 -24.23
N GLU A 44 25.33 3.33 -24.24
CA GLU A 44 23.99 2.92 -23.78
C GLU A 44 23.42 1.85 -24.71
N ILE A 45 23.49 2.07 -26.03
CA ILE A 45 23.10 1.10 -27.06
C ILE A 45 23.80 -0.26 -26.83
N ARG A 46 25.11 -0.26 -26.56
CA ARG A 46 25.85 -1.49 -26.25
C ARG A 46 25.32 -2.17 -24.98
N ALA A 47 25.08 -1.40 -23.91
CA ALA A 47 24.54 -1.94 -22.66
C ALA A 47 23.13 -2.54 -22.87
N ASP A 48 22.29 -1.90 -23.67
CA ASP A 48 20.95 -2.39 -23.99
C ASP A 48 20.98 -3.64 -24.85
N HIS A 49 21.89 -3.74 -25.83
CA HIS A 49 22.08 -4.98 -26.58
C HIS A 49 22.50 -6.14 -25.69
N ILE A 50 23.39 -5.89 -24.71
CA ILE A 50 23.80 -6.91 -23.74
C ILE A 50 22.61 -7.34 -22.89
N ARG A 51 21.87 -6.38 -22.31
CA ARG A 51 20.66 -6.66 -21.51
C ARG A 51 19.60 -7.40 -22.31
N ALA A 52 19.30 -6.95 -23.52
CA ALA A 52 18.33 -7.60 -24.40
C ALA A 52 18.73 -9.05 -24.70
N ARG A 53 20.00 -9.31 -25.00
CA ARG A 53 20.51 -10.67 -25.22
C ARG A 53 20.37 -11.56 -23.97
N ILE A 54 20.70 -11.03 -22.78
CA ILE A 54 20.54 -11.73 -21.51
C ILE A 54 19.06 -12.04 -21.28
N ASN A 55 18.20 -11.02 -21.36
CA ASN A 55 16.76 -11.15 -21.14
C ASN A 55 16.15 -12.18 -22.10
N SER A 56 16.48 -12.12 -23.39
CA SER A 56 16.00 -13.09 -24.40
C SER A 56 16.44 -14.53 -24.14
N SER A 57 17.54 -14.74 -23.41
CA SER A 57 17.98 -16.07 -23.01
C SER A 57 17.19 -16.65 -21.81
N HIS A 58 16.44 -15.81 -21.10
CA HIS A 58 15.66 -16.20 -19.93
C HIS A 58 14.18 -16.39 -20.27
N ARG A 59 13.51 -17.25 -19.49
CA ARG A 59 12.05 -17.44 -19.59
C ARG A 59 11.34 -16.09 -19.38
N PHE A 60 10.26 -15.86 -20.14
CA PHE A 60 9.47 -14.62 -20.13
C PHE A 60 10.20 -13.34 -20.56
N VAL A 61 11.40 -13.46 -21.13
CA VAL A 61 12.25 -12.31 -21.49
C VAL A 61 12.57 -11.44 -20.26
N SER A 62 12.80 -12.10 -19.11
CA SER A 62 13.08 -11.43 -17.85
C SER A 62 14.55 -11.11 -17.65
N PHE A 63 14.87 -10.04 -16.92
CA PHE A 63 16.24 -9.80 -16.47
C PHE A 63 16.81 -10.94 -15.62
N ALA A 64 15.96 -11.66 -14.87
CA ALA A 64 16.36 -12.73 -13.99
C ALA A 64 16.13 -14.11 -14.61
N ASN A 65 17.09 -15.00 -14.41
CA ASN A 65 16.94 -16.41 -14.75
C ASN A 65 16.14 -17.16 -13.68
N ILE A 66 15.77 -18.41 -13.98
CA ILE A 66 15.15 -19.32 -13.03
C ILE A 66 16.20 -19.75 -11.98
N ARG A 67 15.89 -19.56 -10.70
CA ARG A 67 16.71 -19.95 -9.55
C ARG A 67 16.08 -21.14 -8.84
N ALA A 68 16.85 -22.21 -8.64
CA ALA A 68 16.45 -23.33 -7.78
C ALA A 68 16.84 -23.06 -6.31
N ASN A 69 16.39 -23.94 -5.41
CA ASN A 69 16.79 -23.98 -4.00
C ASN A 69 16.38 -22.76 -3.16
N ASN A 70 15.22 -22.15 -3.48
CA ASN A 70 14.67 -21.05 -2.69
C ASN A 70 13.65 -21.58 -1.68
N PHE A 71 13.62 -20.96 -0.52
CA PHE A 71 12.50 -21.03 0.42
C PHE A 71 11.61 -19.81 0.19
N VAL A 72 10.31 -20.04 0.02
CA VAL A 72 9.30 -18.99 -0.12
C VAL A 72 8.18 -19.30 0.87
N LYS A 73 7.70 -18.27 1.55
CA LYS A 73 6.52 -18.34 2.40
C LYS A 73 5.57 -17.25 1.94
N TRP A 74 4.38 -17.64 1.49
CA TRP A 74 3.29 -16.72 1.23
C TRP A 74 2.55 -16.40 2.53
N HIS A 75 2.05 -15.17 2.58
CA HIS A 75 1.27 -14.58 3.65
C HIS A 75 -0.01 -14.08 3.02
N ILE A 76 -1.15 -14.42 3.63
CA ILE A 76 -2.45 -13.89 3.27
C ILE A 76 -2.76 -12.85 4.35
N ASP A 77 -3.18 -11.67 3.91
CA ASP A 77 -3.48 -10.50 4.73
C ASP A 77 -2.27 -9.92 5.50
N GLY A 78 -2.52 -8.79 6.14
CA GLY A 78 -1.49 -7.97 6.77
C GLY A 78 -0.89 -8.58 8.04
N ASN A 79 -1.69 -9.24 8.88
CA ASN A 79 -1.26 -9.68 10.21
C ASN A 79 -0.01 -10.56 10.17
N ASP A 80 -0.08 -11.63 9.37
CA ASP A 80 1.02 -12.61 9.28
C ASP A 80 2.23 -12.00 8.55
N PHE A 81 1.98 -11.20 7.51
CA PHE A 81 3.02 -10.52 6.77
C PHE A 81 3.78 -9.48 7.61
N PHE A 82 3.07 -8.58 8.29
CA PHE A 82 3.70 -7.53 9.10
C PHE A 82 4.42 -8.11 10.31
N TYR A 83 3.93 -9.21 10.88
CA TYR A 83 4.69 -9.96 11.87
C TYR A 83 6.00 -10.48 11.27
N ALA A 84 5.95 -11.17 10.11
CA ALA A 84 7.13 -11.71 9.45
C ALA A 84 8.14 -10.62 9.04
N VAL A 85 7.67 -9.49 8.50
CA VAL A 85 8.56 -8.37 8.11
C VAL A 85 9.18 -7.69 9.33
N SER A 86 8.48 -7.68 10.47
CA SER A 86 9.05 -7.17 11.73
C SER A 86 10.24 -8.00 12.20
N GLU A 87 10.15 -9.33 12.11
CA GLU A 87 11.28 -10.23 12.43
C GLU A 87 12.40 -10.12 11.40
N LEU A 88 12.03 -9.98 10.12
CA LEU A 88 12.97 -9.78 9.03
C LEU A 88 13.84 -8.54 9.28
N LEU A 89 13.22 -7.39 9.53
CA LEU A 89 13.89 -6.13 9.82
C LEU A 89 14.70 -6.18 11.12
N ASP A 90 14.16 -6.78 12.19
CA ASP A 90 14.86 -6.89 13.46
C ASP A 90 16.13 -7.77 13.37
N SER A 91 16.13 -8.75 12.46
CA SER A 91 17.28 -9.63 12.22
C SER A 91 18.44 -8.97 11.46
N ALA A 92 18.24 -7.80 10.85
CA ALA A 92 19.23 -7.15 9.99
C ALA A 92 20.55 -6.86 10.71
N ARG A 93 21.68 -7.06 10.03
CA ARG A 93 23.02 -6.80 10.57
C ARG A 93 23.80 -5.76 9.78
N GLU A 94 23.52 -5.63 8.49
CA GLU A 94 24.33 -4.81 7.58
C GLU A 94 23.48 -3.81 6.83
N VAL A 95 22.40 -4.27 6.17
CA VAL A 95 21.62 -3.42 5.28
C VAL A 95 20.14 -3.78 5.24
N ILE A 96 19.30 -2.75 5.23
CA ILE A 96 17.87 -2.82 4.94
C ILE A 96 17.62 -1.99 3.67
N MET A 97 16.90 -2.55 2.70
CA MET A 97 16.50 -1.86 1.47
C MET A 97 14.99 -1.97 1.31
N ILE A 98 14.29 -0.85 1.10
CA ILE A 98 12.83 -0.80 1.01
C ILE A 98 12.40 -0.04 -0.26
N LEU A 99 11.52 -0.63 -1.06
CA LEU A 99 10.74 0.06 -2.10
C LEU A 99 9.27 0.00 -1.67
N ASP A 100 8.59 1.15 -1.66
CA ASP A 100 7.16 1.22 -1.34
C ASP A 100 6.47 2.24 -2.22
N TRP A 101 5.21 1.96 -2.59
CA TRP A 101 4.37 2.97 -3.23
C TRP A 101 3.95 4.01 -2.19
N TRP A 102 3.54 3.55 -1.01
CA TRP A 102 3.28 4.40 0.14
C TRP A 102 3.88 3.77 1.40
N LEU A 103 4.68 4.53 2.15
CA LEU A 103 5.27 4.07 3.40
C LEU A 103 4.93 5.06 4.51
N THR A 104 4.35 4.54 5.60
CA THR A 104 4.02 5.32 6.79
C THR A 104 4.97 4.93 7.93
N PRO A 105 5.89 5.82 8.35
CA PRO A 105 6.84 5.54 9.42
C PRO A 105 6.19 5.08 10.73
N GLU A 106 4.99 5.56 11.02
CA GLU A 106 4.28 5.33 12.28
C GLU A 106 3.39 4.07 12.27
N LEU A 107 3.48 3.25 11.22
CA LEU A 107 2.79 1.96 11.15
C LEU A 107 3.29 1.00 12.25
N TYR A 108 2.36 0.41 13.00
CA TYR A 108 2.66 -0.71 13.89
C TYR A 108 2.66 -2.03 13.11
N LEU A 109 3.79 -2.74 13.13
CA LEU A 109 3.94 -4.03 12.45
C LEU A 109 3.35 -5.20 13.25
N ARG A 110 3.13 -5.03 14.55
CA ARG A 110 2.49 -6.01 15.44
C ARG A 110 1.36 -5.33 16.22
N ARG A 111 0.25 -6.05 16.44
CA ARG A 111 -0.96 -5.56 17.10
C ARG A 111 -1.39 -6.50 18.23
N PRO A 112 -2.06 -5.99 19.30
CA PRO A 112 -2.42 -4.58 19.54
C PRO A 112 -1.20 -3.67 19.83
N PRO A 113 -1.21 -2.38 19.45
CA PRO A 113 -0.09 -1.46 19.67
C PRO A 113 0.29 -1.31 21.15
N ALA A 114 -0.67 -1.37 22.06
CA ALA A 114 -0.46 -1.23 23.51
C ALA A 114 0.54 -2.26 24.08
N TYR A 115 0.63 -3.45 23.48
CA TYR A 115 1.57 -4.52 23.90
C TYR A 115 2.82 -4.59 23.01
N HIS A 116 2.86 -3.80 21.93
CA HIS A 116 3.84 -3.91 20.85
C HIS A 116 4.43 -2.57 20.43
N GLU A 117 4.55 -1.64 21.38
CA GLU A 117 5.05 -0.29 21.16
C GLU A 117 6.41 -0.21 20.43
N ASN A 118 7.29 -1.18 20.66
CA ASN A 118 8.64 -1.25 20.08
C ASN A 118 8.67 -1.76 18.63
N TRP A 119 7.52 -2.17 18.09
CA TRP A 119 7.34 -2.72 16.75
C TRP A 119 6.69 -1.73 15.78
N ARG A 120 6.64 -0.44 16.15
CA ARG A 120 6.39 0.64 15.20
C ARG A 120 7.58 0.77 14.24
N LEU A 121 7.31 0.95 12.95
CA LEU A 121 8.31 0.87 11.89
C LEU A 121 9.47 1.85 12.12
N ASP A 122 9.18 3.11 12.39
CA ASP A 122 10.17 4.15 12.72
C ASP A 122 11.08 3.78 13.90
N ARG A 123 10.50 3.26 15.00
CA ARG A 123 11.23 2.83 16.21
C ARG A 123 12.13 1.64 15.92
N LEU A 124 11.66 0.69 15.12
CA LEU A 124 12.45 -0.47 14.68
C LEU A 124 13.61 -0.03 13.79
N LEU A 125 13.36 0.79 12.76
CA LEU A 125 14.41 1.29 11.87
C LEU A 125 15.45 2.13 12.63
N LEU A 126 15.03 2.99 13.56
CA LEU A 126 15.93 3.74 14.44
C LEU A 126 16.81 2.81 15.27
N ARG A 127 16.23 1.75 15.87
CA ARG A 127 16.97 0.76 16.65
C ARG A 127 18.02 0.06 15.81
N LYS A 128 17.69 -0.35 14.58
CA LYS A 128 18.64 -0.99 13.65
C LYS A 128 19.71 -0.02 13.15
N ALA A 129 19.35 1.21 12.84
CA ALA A 129 20.29 2.25 12.42
C ALA A 129 21.33 2.55 13.51
N LYS A 130 20.90 2.60 14.79
CA LYS A 130 21.79 2.74 15.97
C LYS A 130 22.73 1.55 16.18
N GLN A 131 22.37 0.36 15.67
CA GLN A 131 23.21 -0.84 15.67
C GLN A 131 24.21 -0.87 14.50
N GLY A 132 24.23 0.17 13.66
CA GLY A 132 25.14 0.28 12.51
C GLY A 132 24.55 -0.21 11.18
N VAL A 133 23.30 -0.69 11.16
CA VAL A 133 22.63 -1.12 9.93
C VAL A 133 22.37 0.08 9.02
N LYS A 134 22.72 -0.03 7.74
CA LYS A 134 22.45 0.98 6.72
C LYS A 134 21.04 0.78 6.14
N ILE A 135 20.26 1.83 6.03
CA ILE A 135 18.85 1.73 5.62
C ILE A 135 18.62 2.62 4.40
N TYR A 136 18.23 2.00 3.29
CA TYR A 136 17.98 2.66 2.01
C TYR A 136 16.52 2.48 1.61
N ILE A 137 15.82 3.59 1.43
CA ILE A 137 14.38 3.58 1.15
C ILE A 137 14.11 4.37 -0.12
N VAL A 138 13.30 3.83 -1.03
CA VAL A 138 12.71 4.58 -2.14
C VAL A 138 11.20 4.53 -1.99
N VAL A 139 10.59 5.71 -1.97
CA VAL A 139 9.12 5.85 -1.99
C VAL A 139 8.67 6.57 -3.26
N TYR A 140 7.48 6.26 -3.73
CA TYR A 140 6.86 7.06 -4.79
C TYR A 140 6.69 8.50 -4.31
N LYS A 141 7.17 9.45 -5.11
CA LYS A 141 6.84 10.86 -4.95
C LYS A 141 5.51 11.07 -5.65
N GLU A 142 4.49 11.47 -4.91
CA GLU A 142 3.14 11.63 -5.38
C GLU A 142 2.87 13.00 -6.02
N VAL A 143 1.84 13.04 -6.87
CA VAL A 143 1.21 14.28 -7.33
C VAL A 143 0.28 14.76 -6.22
N THR A 144 0.78 15.68 -5.38
CA THR A 144 0.14 16.14 -4.13
C THR A 144 -1.25 16.75 -4.33
N GLN A 145 -1.64 17.14 -5.55
CA GLN A 145 -2.99 17.62 -5.88
C GLN A 145 -4.03 16.49 -5.91
N THR A 146 -3.58 15.25 -6.07
CA THR A 146 -4.46 14.08 -6.31
C THR A 146 -4.28 12.97 -5.29
N MET A 147 -3.21 13.00 -4.48
CA MET A 147 -2.89 11.94 -3.52
C MET A 147 -2.36 12.51 -2.22
N ASN A 148 -2.74 11.89 -1.09
CA ASN A 148 -2.47 12.37 0.26
C ASN A 148 -1.48 11.49 1.04
N MET A 149 -0.56 10.81 0.35
CA MET A 149 0.41 9.89 0.95
C MET A 149 1.49 10.59 1.79
N SER A 150 1.74 11.88 1.55
CA SER A 150 2.78 12.69 2.20
C SER A 150 4.16 12.04 2.18
N SER A 151 4.66 11.64 1.00
CA SER A 151 6.02 11.06 0.89
C SER A 151 7.10 12.03 1.40
N HIS A 152 6.79 13.33 1.43
CA HIS A 152 7.65 14.35 2.01
C HIS A 152 7.86 14.13 3.52
N HIS A 153 6.78 13.90 4.26
CA HIS A 153 6.84 13.53 5.69
C HIS A 153 7.67 12.27 5.87
N THR A 154 7.37 11.20 5.10
CA THR A 154 8.12 9.95 5.15
C THR A 154 9.62 10.16 5.02
N LYS A 155 10.07 10.93 4.02
CA LYS A 155 11.50 11.25 3.84
C LYS A 155 12.05 12.08 4.99
N ALA A 156 11.41 13.21 5.31
CA ALA A 156 11.93 14.16 6.29
C ALA A 156 12.03 13.55 7.69
N TYR A 157 10.98 12.84 8.12
CA TYR A 157 10.94 12.20 9.42
C TYR A 157 11.96 11.06 9.52
N LEU A 158 11.98 10.11 8.58
CA LEU A 158 12.91 8.97 8.65
C LEU A 158 14.39 9.38 8.57
N GLU A 159 14.75 10.37 7.75
CA GLU A 159 16.13 10.88 7.69
C GLU A 159 16.52 11.67 8.95
N SER A 160 15.54 12.22 9.69
CA SER A 160 15.81 12.90 10.97
C SER A 160 16.14 11.93 12.11
N LEU A 161 15.73 10.66 12.01
CA LEU A 161 15.90 9.67 13.08
C LEU A 161 17.36 9.28 13.28
N HIS A 162 18.11 9.05 12.19
CA HIS A 162 19.49 8.61 12.26
C HIS A 162 20.22 8.80 10.92
N GLU A 163 21.52 9.09 10.96
CA GLU A 163 22.32 9.34 9.76
C GLU A 163 22.41 8.12 8.81
N ASN A 164 22.33 6.90 9.36
CA ASN A 164 22.32 5.65 8.58
C ASN A 164 21.01 5.42 7.77
N ILE A 165 20.03 6.32 7.84
CA ILE A 165 18.77 6.20 7.11
C ILE A 165 18.78 7.20 5.95
N ALA A 166 18.65 6.70 4.73
CA ALA A 166 18.60 7.51 3.51
C ALA A 166 17.34 7.21 2.71
N VAL A 167 16.58 8.25 2.37
CA VAL A 167 15.29 8.11 1.68
C VAL A 167 15.29 8.90 0.36
N MET A 168 15.01 8.23 -0.75
CA MET A 168 14.77 8.87 -2.04
C MET A 168 13.28 8.86 -2.38
N ARG A 169 12.84 9.92 -3.07
CA ARG A 169 11.48 10.03 -3.62
C ARG A 169 11.58 10.21 -5.12
N HIS A 170 10.79 9.50 -5.91
CA HIS A 170 10.82 9.56 -7.38
C HIS A 170 9.45 9.16 -7.94
N PRO A 171 8.99 9.65 -9.12
CA PRO A 171 9.60 10.63 -10.03
C PRO A 171 9.41 12.09 -9.62
N ASP A 172 10.15 13.02 -10.23
CA ASP A 172 9.84 14.45 -10.10
C ASP A 172 8.88 14.87 -11.23
N HIS A 173 7.64 15.22 -10.88
CA HIS A 173 6.55 15.41 -11.85
C HIS A 173 6.55 16.73 -12.63
N ILE A 174 7.15 17.79 -12.10
CA ILE A 174 7.16 19.11 -12.72
C ILE A 174 8.59 19.61 -12.73
N GLY A 175 9.07 20.04 -13.89
CA GLY A 175 10.38 20.66 -13.98
C GLY A 175 11.51 19.64 -13.86
N SER A 176 11.32 18.42 -14.37
CA SER A 176 12.38 17.42 -14.48
C SER A 176 12.51 16.95 -15.93
N LYS A 177 13.59 16.23 -16.25
CA LYS A 177 13.78 15.66 -17.60
C LYS A 177 12.72 14.60 -17.96
N ASP A 178 11.88 14.20 -17.00
CA ASP A 178 10.97 13.06 -17.06
C ASP A 178 9.63 13.40 -16.43
N ASP A 179 8.87 14.30 -17.07
CA ASP A 179 7.51 14.61 -16.65
C ASP A 179 6.63 13.35 -16.80
N VAL A 180 6.62 12.54 -15.75
CA VAL A 180 5.82 11.33 -15.59
C VAL A 180 4.64 11.70 -14.71
N GLU A 181 3.52 12.09 -15.32
CA GLU A 181 2.34 12.52 -14.58
C GLU A 181 1.39 11.37 -14.19
N PHE A 182 1.42 10.26 -14.92
CA PHE A 182 0.39 9.21 -14.84
C PHE A 182 0.88 7.85 -14.31
N TRP A 183 2.19 7.67 -14.09
CA TRP A 183 2.77 6.39 -13.64
C TRP A 183 3.39 6.51 -12.25
N SER A 184 3.43 5.40 -11.51
CA SER A 184 4.03 5.33 -10.18
C SER A 184 5.04 4.19 -10.04
N HIS A 185 5.92 4.29 -9.05
CA HIS A 185 6.65 3.11 -8.54
C HIS A 185 5.70 2.36 -7.63
N HIS A 186 5.23 1.19 -8.06
CA HIS A 186 4.13 0.49 -7.40
C HIS A 186 4.56 -0.78 -6.67
N GLU A 187 5.81 -1.21 -6.84
CA GLU A 187 6.36 -2.36 -6.13
C GLU A 187 6.43 -2.12 -4.62
N LYS A 188 6.23 -3.21 -3.86
CA LYS A 188 6.45 -3.27 -2.43
C LYS A 188 7.51 -4.33 -2.16
N VAL A 189 8.67 -3.90 -1.71
CA VAL A 189 9.86 -4.74 -1.57
C VAL A 189 10.58 -4.40 -0.28
N VAL A 190 10.91 -5.40 0.52
CA VAL A 190 11.85 -5.27 1.64
C VAL A 190 12.98 -6.27 1.42
N ILE A 191 14.23 -5.86 1.58
CA ILE A 191 15.41 -6.74 1.50
C ILE A 191 16.27 -6.52 2.74
N VAL A 192 16.74 -7.61 3.33
CA VAL A 192 17.62 -7.60 4.50
C VAL A 192 18.88 -8.40 4.20
N ASP A 193 20.03 -7.75 4.40
CA ASP A 193 21.38 -8.29 4.30
C ASP A 193 21.65 -9.05 2.99
N ASN A 194 20.96 -8.72 1.89
CA ASN A 194 21.02 -9.44 0.60
C ASN A 194 20.67 -10.94 0.67
N HIS A 195 20.18 -11.44 1.80
CA HIS A 195 19.92 -12.86 2.04
C HIS A 195 18.43 -13.20 2.13
N ARG A 196 17.61 -12.19 2.43
CA ARG A 196 16.17 -12.33 2.61
C ARG A 196 15.45 -11.17 1.94
N ALA A 197 14.31 -11.45 1.31
CA ALA A 197 13.47 -10.42 0.73
C ALA A 197 11.99 -10.69 1.00
N SER A 198 11.15 -9.67 0.91
CA SER A 198 9.70 -9.80 0.76
C SER A 198 9.19 -9.01 -0.42
N ILE A 199 8.24 -9.55 -1.17
CA ILE A 199 7.58 -8.91 -2.32
C ILE A 199 6.08 -9.24 -2.34
N GLY A 200 5.22 -8.32 -2.75
CA GLY A 200 3.77 -8.57 -2.76
C GLY A 200 2.91 -7.33 -2.98
N GLY A 201 1.64 -7.41 -2.56
CA GLY A 201 0.66 -6.31 -2.67
C GLY A 201 0.59 -5.37 -1.46
N LEU A 202 1.05 -5.81 -0.29
CA LEU A 202 1.03 -5.00 0.94
C LEU A 202 2.16 -3.96 1.00
N ASP A 203 1.78 -2.69 1.03
CA ASP A 203 2.65 -1.56 1.39
C ASP A 203 2.90 -1.50 2.90
N LEU A 204 4.05 -0.95 3.33
CA LEU A 204 4.30 -0.61 4.74
C LEU A 204 3.60 0.70 5.15
N CYS A 205 2.28 0.79 4.99
CA CYS A 205 1.47 1.96 5.34
C CYS A 205 0.12 1.62 5.97
N PHE A 206 -0.64 2.65 6.34
CA PHE A 206 -1.95 2.52 6.97
C PHE A 206 -3.00 1.84 6.08
N GLY A 207 -3.96 1.19 6.75
CA GLY A 207 -5.09 0.48 6.16
C GLY A 207 -4.75 -0.90 5.59
N ARG A 208 -3.49 -1.31 5.58
CA ARG A 208 -3.04 -2.62 5.03
C ARG A 208 -3.00 -3.73 6.07
N TRP A 209 -2.83 -3.39 7.35
CA TRP A 209 -2.84 -4.40 8.40
C TRP A 209 -4.26 -4.96 8.49
N ASP A 210 -4.41 -6.29 8.46
CA ASP A 210 -5.70 -6.94 8.65
C ASP A 210 -5.49 -8.40 9.03
N THR A 211 -6.51 -9.03 9.59
CA THR A 211 -6.52 -10.47 9.90
C THR A 211 -7.41 -11.21 8.90
N HIS A 212 -7.31 -12.54 8.85
CA HIS A 212 -8.20 -13.39 8.03
C HIS A 212 -9.69 -13.23 8.37
N ASN A 213 -10.01 -12.66 9.52
CA ASN A 213 -11.39 -12.42 9.96
C ASN A 213 -11.94 -11.05 9.53
N HIS A 214 -11.10 -10.15 9.00
CA HIS A 214 -11.51 -8.87 8.43
C HIS A 214 -12.47 -8.04 9.32
N PRO A 215 -12.11 -7.74 10.59
CA PRO A 215 -12.97 -6.98 11.50
C PRO A 215 -13.39 -5.63 10.93
N LEU A 216 -14.69 -5.33 11.02
CA LEU A 216 -15.24 -4.05 10.56
C LEU A 216 -15.29 -3.00 11.67
N ALA A 217 -15.34 -3.45 12.93
CA ALA A 217 -15.42 -2.62 14.14
C ALA A 217 -14.18 -2.83 15.02
N ASP A 218 -13.75 -1.75 15.68
CA ASP A 218 -12.57 -1.70 16.57
C ASP A 218 -12.83 -0.77 17.78
N LEU A 219 -14.00 -0.94 18.40
CA LEU A 219 -14.47 -0.11 19.52
C LEU A 219 -14.41 -0.92 20.82
N HIS A 220 -13.53 -0.52 21.74
CA HIS A 220 -13.26 -1.22 23.01
C HIS A 220 -13.43 -0.28 24.22
N PRO A 221 -14.67 0.07 24.60
CA PRO A 221 -14.94 1.11 25.60
C PRO A 221 -14.54 0.74 27.03
N THR A 222 -14.33 -0.55 27.33
CA THR A 222 -13.90 -1.06 28.65
C THR A 222 -12.41 -1.35 28.74
N ASP A 223 -11.70 -1.45 27.61
CA ASP A 223 -10.26 -1.72 27.52
C ASP A 223 -9.70 -1.23 26.17
N PHE A 224 -9.17 -0.01 26.14
CA PHE A 224 -8.57 0.57 24.94
C PHE A 224 -7.25 -0.10 24.53
N ALA A 225 -6.64 -0.94 25.39
CA ALA A 225 -5.44 -1.68 25.01
C ALA A 225 -5.72 -2.75 23.94
N ARG A 226 -6.99 -3.11 23.72
CA ARG A 226 -7.43 -4.05 22.66
C ARG A 226 -7.46 -3.45 21.25
N THR A 227 -7.41 -2.12 21.11
CA THR A 227 -7.47 -1.44 19.80
C THR A 227 -6.45 -1.99 18.82
N LEU A 228 -6.94 -2.42 17.65
CA LEU A 228 -6.10 -2.96 16.58
C LEU A 228 -5.64 -1.88 15.60
N PHE A 229 -6.47 -0.87 15.34
CA PHE A 229 -6.28 0.15 14.31
C PHE A 229 -6.20 1.56 14.94
N PRO A 230 -5.01 1.99 15.38
CA PRO A 230 -4.81 3.29 15.99
C PRO A 230 -4.84 4.41 14.95
N GLY A 231 -5.47 5.54 15.28
CA GLY A 231 -5.36 6.74 14.48
C GLY A 231 -5.94 6.57 13.07
N GLN A 232 -5.21 7.10 12.09
CA GLN A 232 -5.57 6.98 10.68
C GLN A 232 -5.55 5.53 10.15
N ASP A 233 -5.00 4.57 10.88
CA ASP A 233 -5.03 3.17 10.46
C ASP A 233 -6.45 2.57 10.48
N TYR A 234 -7.36 3.14 11.29
CA TYR A 234 -8.79 2.89 11.17
C TYR A 234 -9.34 3.75 10.02
N ASN A 235 -9.46 3.14 8.84
CA ASN A 235 -9.85 3.86 7.64
C ASN A 235 -10.94 3.14 6.83
N ASN A 236 -11.74 3.93 6.13
CA ASN A 236 -12.65 3.46 5.10
C ASN A 236 -12.59 4.38 3.88
N ALA A 237 -11.78 3.97 2.89
CA ALA A 237 -11.54 4.76 1.68
C ALA A 237 -12.80 5.02 0.85
N ARG A 238 -13.92 4.31 1.09
CA ARG A 238 -15.22 4.61 0.43
C ARG A 238 -15.93 5.80 1.06
N VAL A 239 -15.77 5.98 2.37
CA VAL A 239 -16.41 7.05 3.15
C VAL A 239 -15.56 8.31 3.11
N LEU A 240 -14.27 8.17 3.42
CA LEU A 240 -13.32 9.27 3.40
C LEU A 240 -11.93 8.69 3.17
N ASP A 241 -11.27 9.14 2.11
CA ASP A 241 -9.88 8.77 1.87
C ASP A 241 -8.94 9.54 2.81
N PHE A 242 -7.75 8.98 3.04
CA PHE A 242 -6.73 9.54 3.92
C PHE A 242 -6.46 11.02 3.62
N GLN A 243 -6.45 11.85 4.65
CA GLN A 243 -6.04 13.27 4.60
C GLN A 243 -4.85 13.51 5.52
N HIS A 244 -4.02 14.54 5.30
CA HIS A 244 -3.01 15.01 6.27
C HIS A 244 -2.32 13.88 7.07
N VAL A 245 -1.76 12.87 6.37
CA VAL A 245 -1.28 11.61 7.00
C VAL A 245 -0.10 11.80 7.95
N ASP A 246 0.55 12.97 7.88
CA ASP A 246 1.51 13.47 8.86
C ASP A 246 0.90 13.59 10.26
N ASN A 247 -0.40 13.86 10.36
CA ASN A 247 -1.16 13.90 11.61
C ASN A 247 -1.79 12.53 11.92
N TYR A 248 -0.95 11.50 12.02
CA TYR A 248 -1.35 10.09 12.05
C TYR A 248 -2.26 9.68 13.21
N VAL A 249 -2.27 10.40 14.32
CA VAL A 249 -3.19 10.16 15.45
C VAL A 249 -4.60 10.68 15.22
N SER A 250 -4.83 11.41 14.12
CA SER A 250 -6.14 11.93 13.81
C SER A 250 -7.06 10.83 13.31
N ASN A 251 -8.16 10.57 14.01
CA ASN A 251 -9.20 9.70 13.49
C ASN A 251 -10.09 10.49 12.54
N GLN A 252 -10.02 10.19 11.25
CA GLN A 252 -10.78 10.92 10.23
C GLN A 252 -12.24 10.51 10.14
N ILE A 253 -12.57 9.33 10.67
CA ILE A 253 -13.93 8.80 10.74
C ILE A 253 -14.25 8.37 12.17
N SER A 254 -15.50 8.55 12.57
CA SER A 254 -16.00 8.09 13.86
C SER A 254 -16.08 6.57 13.92
N ILE A 255 -15.29 5.93 14.81
CA ILE A 255 -15.36 4.47 15.02
C ILE A 255 -16.70 4.02 15.63
N GLN A 256 -17.47 4.96 16.18
CA GLN A 256 -18.80 4.70 16.75
C GLN A 256 -19.87 4.48 15.68
N ASP A 257 -19.67 5.07 14.51
CA ASP A 257 -20.71 5.23 13.50
C ASP A 257 -20.30 4.68 12.13
N THR A 258 -18.99 4.56 11.88
CA THR A 258 -18.44 4.12 10.59
C THR A 258 -17.55 2.91 10.81
N THR A 259 -17.73 1.89 9.98
CA THR A 259 -16.82 0.75 9.92
C THR A 259 -15.56 1.07 9.14
N ARG A 260 -14.45 0.42 9.50
CA ARG A 260 -13.30 0.36 8.60
C ARG A 260 -13.61 -0.49 7.37
N MET A 261 -12.86 -0.28 6.30
CA MET A 261 -12.88 -1.14 5.12
C MET A 261 -11.80 -2.22 5.24
N PRO A 262 -12.15 -3.52 5.23
CA PRO A 262 -11.20 -4.61 5.18
C PRO A 262 -10.18 -4.54 4.06
N TRP A 263 -9.00 -5.11 4.33
CA TRP A 263 -7.92 -5.23 3.38
C TRP A 263 -7.52 -6.70 3.22
N HIS A 264 -7.86 -7.26 2.06
CA HIS A 264 -7.44 -8.60 1.68
C HIS A 264 -6.31 -8.55 0.67
N ASP A 265 -5.20 -9.20 0.95
CA ASP A 265 -4.00 -9.12 0.10
C ASP A 265 -3.09 -10.35 0.25
N VAL A 266 -2.09 -10.44 -0.62
CA VAL A 266 -1.07 -11.50 -0.61
C VAL A 266 0.32 -10.90 -0.70
N HIS A 267 1.22 -11.40 0.15
CA HIS A 267 2.63 -11.06 0.12
C HIS A 267 3.47 -12.33 0.28
N MET A 268 4.76 -12.29 -0.10
CA MET A 268 5.66 -13.42 0.13
C MET A 268 7.01 -12.98 0.69
N THR A 269 7.56 -13.80 1.56
CA THR A 269 8.96 -13.74 2.03
C THR A 269 9.79 -14.81 1.33
N ILE A 270 11.02 -14.47 0.96
CA ILE A 270 11.90 -15.25 0.11
C ILE A 270 13.28 -15.33 0.77
N VAL A 271 13.85 -16.53 0.80
CA VAL A 271 15.23 -16.79 1.21
C VAL A 271 15.86 -17.72 0.17
N GLY A 272 17.04 -17.38 -0.33
CA GLY A 272 17.73 -18.18 -1.35
C GLY A 272 18.26 -17.34 -2.51
N PRO A 273 18.76 -17.99 -3.58
CA PRO A 273 19.45 -17.31 -4.68
C PRO A 273 18.62 -16.24 -5.40
N SER A 274 17.29 -16.35 -5.44
CA SER A 274 16.43 -15.34 -6.09
C SER A 274 16.40 -14.00 -5.36
N VAL A 275 16.86 -13.94 -4.10
CA VAL A 275 17.00 -12.66 -3.38
C VAL A 275 17.99 -11.74 -4.09
N LEU A 276 19.07 -12.27 -4.68
CA LEU A 276 20.04 -11.44 -5.41
C LEU A 276 19.44 -10.80 -6.67
N ASP A 277 18.46 -11.45 -7.30
CA ASP A 277 17.73 -10.86 -8.42
C ASP A 277 16.85 -9.68 -7.93
N VAL A 278 16.29 -9.77 -6.72
CA VAL A 278 15.54 -8.66 -6.07
C VAL A 278 16.48 -7.54 -5.63
N VAL A 279 17.69 -7.87 -5.14
CA VAL A 279 18.76 -6.91 -4.83
C VAL A 279 19.17 -6.14 -6.09
N GLN A 280 19.43 -6.84 -7.19
CA GLN A 280 19.77 -6.20 -8.47
C GLN A 280 18.69 -5.20 -8.87
N HIS A 281 17.42 -5.59 -8.79
CA HIS A 281 16.29 -4.71 -9.08
C HIS A 281 16.29 -3.43 -8.22
N PHE A 282 16.51 -3.55 -6.91
CA PHE A 282 16.63 -2.40 -6.02
C PHE A 282 17.81 -1.50 -6.40
N VAL A 283 18.99 -2.10 -6.57
CA VAL A 283 20.26 -1.38 -6.81
C VAL A 283 20.21 -0.64 -8.14
N GLU A 284 19.66 -1.25 -9.19
CA GLU A 284 19.44 -0.60 -10.49
C GLU A 284 18.60 0.67 -10.33
N ARG A 285 17.46 0.58 -9.63
CA ARG A 285 16.60 1.75 -9.40
C ARG A 285 17.24 2.80 -8.51
N TRP A 286 17.86 2.40 -7.41
CA TRP A 286 18.55 3.31 -6.50
C TRP A 286 19.63 4.12 -7.22
N ASN A 287 20.48 3.44 -7.98
CA ASN A 287 21.55 4.08 -8.75
C ASN A 287 21.00 4.95 -9.87
N GLU A 288 19.89 4.56 -10.48
CA GLU A 288 19.24 5.37 -11.50
C GLU A 288 18.71 6.69 -10.92
N ILE A 289 17.93 6.63 -9.84
CA ILE A 289 17.39 7.82 -9.17
C ILE A 289 18.54 8.72 -8.67
N LYS A 290 19.58 8.12 -8.09
CA LYS A 290 20.78 8.84 -7.66
C LYS A 290 21.45 9.56 -8.83
N THR A 291 21.65 8.86 -9.95
CA THR A 291 22.27 9.43 -11.16
C THR A 291 21.43 10.59 -11.70
N ARG A 292 20.10 10.45 -11.72
CA ARG A 292 19.17 11.50 -12.17
C ARG A 292 19.20 12.74 -11.29
N LYS A 293 19.10 12.56 -9.97
CA LYS A 293 18.90 13.67 -9.03
C LYS A 293 20.21 14.34 -8.59
N MET A 294 21.29 13.58 -8.55
CA MET A 294 22.51 13.99 -7.85
C MET A 294 23.74 13.98 -8.76
N GLY A 295 23.61 13.42 -9.98
CA GLY A 295 24.69 13.27 -10.93
C GLY A 295 25.67 12.15 -10.58
N LYS A 296 26.52 11.77 -11.56
CA LYS A 296 27.48 10.65 -11.44
C LYS A 296 28.56 10.88 -10.37
N HIS A 297 28.79 12.12 -9.95
CA HIS A 297 29.84 12.50 -9.00
C HIS A 297 29.36 12.52 -7.54
N PHE A 298 28.06 12.34 -7.28
CA PHE A 298 27.54 12.39 -5.92
C PHE A 298 27.84 11.11 -5.13
N ARG A 299 28.48 11.28 -3.97
CA ARG A 299 28.74 10.23 -2.98
C ARG A 299 27.90 10.52 -1.73
N GLN A 300 26.95 9.66 -1.36
CA GLN A 300 26.38 9.68 0.00
C GLN A 300 27.46 9.33 1.03
N ARG A 301 27.29 9.84 2.25
CA ARG A 301 28.24 9.80 3.37
C ARG A 301 28.75 8.40 3.75
N PHE A 302 27.98 7.34 3.48
CA PHE A 302 28.33 5.95 3.87
C PHE A 302 28.59 5.01 2.70
N HIS A 303 28.77 5.53 1.47
CA HIS A 303 29.28 4.70 0.38
C HIS A 303 30.69 4.26 0.74
N CYS A 304 30.88 2.96 0.92
CA CYS A 304 32.21 2.39 0.84
C CYS A 304 32.69 2.67 -0.59
N THR A 305 33.84 3.33 -0.72
CA THR A 305 34.54 3.34 -2.00
C THR A 305 34.91 1.88 -2.25
N ARG A 306 34.24 1.23 -3.20
CA ARG A 306 34.79 -0.01 -3.76
C ARG A 306 36.04 0.46 -4.53
N PRO A 307 37.26 0.01 -4.21
CA PRO A 307 38.38 0.21 -5.11
C PRO A 307 37.98 -0.37 -6.47
N GLU A 308 38.23 0.38 -7.55
CA GLU A 308 37.81 -0.01 -8.90
C GLU A 308 38.57 -1.23 -9.45
N ASP A 309 39.47 -1.87 -8.70
CA ASP A 309 40.32 -2.97 -9.16
C ASP A 309 40.39 -4.17 -8.19
N GLU A 310 39.27 -4.57 -7.58
CA GLU A 310 39.14 -5.91 -7.01
C GLU A 310 38.05 -6.68 -7.78
N LEU A 311 38.53 -7.41 -8.80
CA LEU A 311 37.93 -8.68 -9.18
C LEU A 311 37.92 -9.51 -7.90
N LEU A 312 36.74 -9.70 -7.32
CA LEU A 312 36.55 -10.74 -6.32
C LEU A 312 36.82 -12.04 -7.07
N ASP A 313 37.97 -12.66 -6.83
CA ASP A 313 38.20 -14.04 -7.21
C ASP A 313 37.03 -14.86 -6.64
N ASP A 314 36.40 -15.66 -7.50
CA ASP A 314 35.24 -16.52 -7.22
C ASP A 314 35.53 -17.64 -6.19
N GLU A 315 36.55 -17.52 -5.33
CA GLU A 315 37.04 -18.59 -4.47
C GLU A 315 36.63 -18.48 -2.98
N ASP A 316 36.05 -17.38 -2.51
CA ASP A 316 35.64 -17.26 -1.11
C ASP A 316 34.12 -17.50 -0.89
N GLU A 317 33.66 -18.71 -1.23
CA GLU A 317 32.34 -19.23 -0.87
C GLU A 317 32.11 -19.33 0.67
N SER A 318 33.12 -19.03 1.49
CA SER A 318 33.13 -19.32 2.93
C SER A 318 32.57 -18.22 3.84
N VAL A 319 32.45 -16.98 3.35
CA VAL A 319 32.01 -15.82 4.16
C VAL A 319 30.49 -15.69 4.25
N TYR A 320 29.75 -16.26 3.30
CA TYR A 320 28.29 -16.18 3.27
C TYR A 320 27.67 -17.46 3.82
N ALA A 321 26.97 -17.35 4.96
CA ALA A 321 26.16 -18.44 5.47
C ALA A 321 25.18 -18.89 4.38
N ARG A 322 25.33 -20.13 3.89
CA ARG A 322 24.44 -20.67 2.85
C ARG A 322 23.00 -20.58 3.37
N PRO A 323 22.09 -19.89 2.66
CA PRO A 323 20.71 -19.77 3.09
C PRO A 323 20.10 -21.17 3.28
N PRO A 324 19.19 -21.36 4.26
CA PRO A 324 18.53 -22.65 4.45
C PRO A 324 17.94 -23.12 3.12
N HIS A 325 18.30 -24.35 2.72
CA HIS A 325 17.88 -24.91 1.44
C HIS A 325 16.36 -25.06 1.42
N GLY A 326 15.70 -24.26 0.59
CA GLY A 326 14.32 -24.52 0.19
C GLY A 326 14.28 -25.40 -1.06
N THR A 327 13.09 -25.85 -1.42
CA THR A 327 12.87 -26.75 -2.58
C THR A 327 12.25 -26.04 -3.77
N MET A 328 11.99 -24.73 -3.68
CA MET A 328 11.23 -24.01 -4.69
C MET A 328 12.11 -23.40 -5.78
N THR A 329 11.59 -23.50 -6.99
CA THR A 329 12.12 -22.86 -8.19
C THR A 329 11.42 -21.52 -8.38
N VAL A 330 12.17 -20.42 -8.32
CA VAL A 330 11.68 -19.04 -8.38
C VAL A 330 12.28 -18.33 -9.59
N GLN A 331 11.52 -17.45 -10.23
CA GLN A 331 12.06 -16.51 -11.21
C GLN A 331 11.44 -15.15 -10.92
N VAL A 332 12.30 -14.15 -10.68
CA VAL A 332 11.84 -12.77 -10.49
C VAL A 332 11.42 -12.20 -11.84
N VAL A 333 10.32 -11.45 -11.87
CA VAL A 333 9.80 -10.77 -13.06
C VAL A 333 9.46 -9.34 -12.68
N ARG A 334 9.50 -8.42 -13.65
CA ARG A 334 9.22 -6.99 -13.42
C ARG A 334 8.53 -6.31 -14.60
N SER A 335 8.01 -5.13 -14.32
CA SER A 335 7.52 -4.16 -15.29
C SER A 335 8.30 -2.86 -15.09
N VAL A 336 9.25 -2.57 -15.98
CA VAL A 336 10.11 -1.39 -15.89
C VAL A 336 10.32 -0.77 -17.26
N SER A 337 10.77 0.48 -17.28
CA SER A 337 11.05 1.23 -18.51
C SER A 337 12.05 2.35 -18.23
N ASP A 338 12.40 3.11 -19.26
CA ASP A 338 13.44 4.15 -19.19
C ASP A 338 13.17 5.12 -18.03
N TRP A 339 11.94 5.62 -17.88
CA TRP A 339 11.63 6.57 -16.81
C TRP A 339 11.85 6.03 -15.39
N SER A 340 11.74 4.71 -15.19
CA SER A 340 11.77 4.10 -13.85
C SER A 340 13.12 3.49 -13.48
N HIS A 341 13.86 2.93 -14.45
CA HIS A 341 15.10 2.20 -14.23
C HIS A 341 16.22 2.52 -15.25
N GLY A 342 15.99 3.44 -16.19
CA GLY A 342 16.99 3.77 -17.22
C GLY A 342 17.28 2.60 -18.17
N VAL A 343 16.32 1.71 -18.39
CA VAL A 343 16.43 0.54 -19.28
C VAL A 343 15.27 0.50 -20.26
N LEU A 344 15.48 -0.11 -21.43
CA LEU A 344 14.39 -0.42 -22.35
C LEU A 344 13.27 -1.21 -21.67
N THR A 345 12.04 -0.97 -22.10
CA THR A 345 10.84 -1.52 -21.47
C THR A 345 10.90 -3.05 -21.32
N GLU A 346 10.89 -3.50 -20.07
CA GLU A 346 10.69 -4.91 -19.71
C GLU A 346 9.26 -5.11 -19.25
N LYS A 347 8.60 -6.15 -19.75
CA LYS A 347 7.22 -6.54 -19.44
C LYS A 347 7.11 -8.02 -19.07
N SER A 348 8.11 -8.53 -18.35
CA SER A 348 8.22 -9.96 -18.02
C SER A 348 7.09 -10.44 -17.10
N ILE A 349 6.51 -9.56 -16.28
CA ILE A 349 5.26 -9.85 -15.54
C ILE A 349 4.12 -10.18 -16.52
N GLN A 350 3.87 -9.33 -17.51
CA GLN A 350 2.81 -9.57 -18.50
C GLN A 350 3.04 -10.89 -19.24
N ASN A 351 4.28 -11.15 -19.67
CA ASN A 351 4.65 -12.39 -20.37
C ASN A 351 4.40 -13.62 -19.49
N ALA A 352 4.71 -13.54 -18.18
CA ALA A 352 4.41 -14.60 -17.23
C ALA A 352 2.90 -14.78 -17.02
N CYS A 353 2.14 -13.68 -16.85
CA CYS A 353 0.70 -13.70 -16.66
C CYS A 353 -0.06 -14.26 -17.87
N MET A 354 0.42 -14.05 -19.10
CA MET A 354 -0.18 -14.69 -20.28
C MET A 354 -0.14 -16.23 -20.22
N SER A 355 0.77 -16.80 -19.43
CA SER A 355 0.87 -18.25 -19.22
C SER A 355 0.12 -18.77 -17.99
N ARG A 356 -0.28 -17.90 -17.05
CA ARG A 356 -0.79 -18.31 -15.72
C ARG A 356 -2.03 -17.54 -15.19
N TYR A 357 -2.42 -16.42 -15.80
CA TYR A 357 -3.58 -15.52 -15.50
C TYR A 357 -3.51 -14.87 -14.11
N VAL A 358 -3.81 -13.57 -13.89
CA VAL A 358 -5.13 -12.88 -13.85
C VAL A 358 -4.90 -11.36 -14.01
N CYS A 359 -5.83 -10.64 -14.66
CA CYS A 359 -5.93 -9.17 -14.61
C CYS A 359 -7.41 -8.77 -14.71
N SER A 360 -7.84 -7.79 -13.91
CA SER A 360 -9.24 -7.34 -13.84
C SER A 360 -9.66 -6.44 -15.01
N ILE A 361 -8.69 -5.83 -15.71
CA ILE A 361 -8.91 -5.01 -16.90
C ILE A 361 -7.96 -5.48 -18.00
N SER A 362 -8.51 -6.11 -19.02
CA SER A 362 -7.73 -6.69 -20.11
C SER A 362 -8.57 -6.75 -21.38
N ASN A 363 -7.89 -6.87 -22.51
CA ASN A 363 -8.55 -7.03 -23.79
C ASN A 363 -8.51 -8.49 -24.28
N THR A 364 -9.54 -8.90 -25.01
CA THR A 364 -9.55 -10.15 -25.80
C THR A 364 -9.08 -9.90 -27.24
N GLN A 365 -8.92 -8.64 -27.64
CA GLN A 365 -8.47 -8.19 -28.95
C GLN A 365 -7.16 -7.41 -28.86
N ASP A 366 -6.52 -7.21 -30.01
CA ASP A 366 -5.30 -6.40 -30.15
C ASP A 366 -5.60 -4.92 -30.47
N SER A 367 -6.89 -4.54 -30.53
CA SER A 367 -7.39 -3.20 -30.90
C SER A 367 -7.89 -2.40 -29.67
N GLY A 368 -8.07 -1.08 -29.80
CA GLY A 368 -8.64 -0.25 -28.73
C GLY A 368 -7.63 0.25 -27.67
N PRO A 369 -8.11 0.91 -26.60
CA PRO A 369 -7.24 1.60 -25.64
C PRO A 369 -6.55 0.66 -24.65
N VAL A 370 -7.17 -0.48 -24.29
CA VAL A 370 -6.57 -1.49 -23.43
C VAL A 370 -5.69 -2.41 -24.26
N LYS A 371 -4.38 -2.43 -23.96
CA LYS A 371 -3.36 -3.14 -24.78
C LYS A 371 -2.91 -4.49 -24.25
N ASN A 372 -3.13 -4.78 -22.97
CA ASN A 372 -2.75 -6.07 -22.41
C ASN A 372 -3.75 -7.16 -22.85
N THR A 373 -3.25 -8.36 -23.15
CA THR A 373 -4.01 -9.46 -23.79
C THR A 373 -4.17 -10.68 -22.87
N ILE A 374 -4.21 -10.46 -21.56
CA ILE A 374 -4.34 -11.54 -20.56
C ILE A 374 -5.70 -12.24 -20.70
N ALA A 375 -6.78 -11.49 -20.90
CA ALA A 375 -8.13 -12.00 -21.16
C ALA A 375 -8.20 -12.79 -22.47
N LYS A 376 -7.52 -12.34 -23.53
CA LYS A 376 -7.39 -13.11 -24.79
C LYS A 376 -6.79 -14.49 -24.53
N ALA A 377 -5.64 -14.54 -23.87
CA ALA A 377 -5.00 -15.79 -23.52
C ALA A 377 -5.90 -16.67 -22.63
N LEU A 378 -6.69 -16.06 -21.72
CA LEU A 378 -7.60 -16.78 -20.82
C LEU A 378 -8.73 -17.46 -21.59
N VAL A 379 -9.36 -16.71 -22.50
CA VAL A 379 -10.38 -17.23 -23.41
C VAL A 379 -9.82 -18.38 -24.24
N GLU A 380 -8.65 -18.21 -24.87
CA GLU A 380 -8.02 -19.26 -25.67
C GLU A 380 -7.78 -20.55 -24.85
N ARG A 381 -7.35 -20.41 -23.59
CA ARG A 381 -7.12 -21.55 -22.70
C ARG A 381 -8.41 -22.25 -22.28
N ILE A 382 -9.48 -21.49 -22.02
CA ILE A 382 -10.81 -22.03 -21.72
C ILE A 382 -11.33 -22.80 -22.94
N LEU A 383 -11.31 -22.18 -24.13
CA LEU A 383 -11.78 -22.77 -25.37
C LEU A 383 -11.01 -24.04 -25.74
N ARG A 384 -9.69 -24.08 -25.49
CA ARG A 384 -8.89 -25.30 -25.68
C ARG A 384 -9.40 -26.44 -24.79
N ALA A 385 -9.59 -26.20 -23.50
CA ALA A 385 -10.11 -27.24 -22.60
C ALA A 385 -11.53 -27.67 -22.98
N ALA A 386 -12.39 -26.71 -23.34
CA ALA A 386 -13.77 -26.97 -23.74
C ALA A 386 -13.84 -27.87 -24.99
N ARG A 387 -13.05 -27.57 -26.03
CA ARG A 387 -12.96 -28.36 -27.27
C ARG A 387 -12.37 -29.75 -27.04
N GLU A 388 -11.43 -29.87 -26.10
CA GLU A 388 -10.83 -31.16 -25.71
C GLU A 388 -11.70 -31.97 -24.74
N GLY A 389 -12.85 -31.45 -24.29
CA GLY A 389 -13.69 -32.09 -23.28
C GLY A 389 -13.02 -32.23 -21.90
N LYS A 390 -11.99 -31.42 -21.60
CA LYS A 390 -11.26 -31.46 -20.34
C LYS A 390 -11.92 -30.57 -19.29
N LYS A 391 -12.02 -31.06 -18.05
CA LYS A 391 -12.43 -30.25 -16.91
C LYS A 391 -11.44 -29.10 -16.71
N PHE A 392 -11.96 -27.87 -16.75
CA PHE A 392 -11.19 -26.66 -16.51
C PHE A 392 -12.12 -25.59 -15.95
N HIS A 393 -11.68 -24.92 -14.88
CA HIS A 393 -12.46 -23.90 -14.21
C HIS A 393 -11.56 -22.75 -13.75
N VAL A 394 -12.07 -21.53 -13.84
CA VAL A 394 -11.37 -20.28 -13.49
C VAL A 394 -12.21 -19.54 -12.47
N VAL A 395 -11.60 -19.24 -11.32
CA VAL A 395 -12.19 -18.44 -10.26
C VAL A 395 -11.51 -17.08 -10.26
N VAL A 396 -12.29 -16.01 -10.44
CA VAL A 396 -11.81 -14.64 -10.41
C VAL A 396 -12.46 -13.94 -9.22
N VAL A 397 -11.64 -13.52 -8.25
CA VAL A 397 -12.09 -12.72 -7.11
C VAL A 397 -11.61 -11.28 -7.34
N ILE A 398 -12.53 -10.33 -7.33
CA ILE A 398 -12.24 -8.89 -7.47
C ILE A 398 -12.98 -8.11 -6.39
N PRO A 399 -12.50 -6.92 -5.99
CA PRO A 399 -13.27 -6.04 -5.10
C PRO A 399 -14.63 -5.73 -5.69
N GLU A 400 -15.66 -5.63 -4.84
CA GLU A 400 -17.02 -5.30 -5.27
C GLU A 400 -17.07 -3.92 -5.94
N VAL A 401 -16.35 -2.96 -5.36
CA VAL A 401 -16.22 -1.58 -5.85
C VAL A 401 -14.77 -1.12 -5.71
N PRO A 402 -14.20 -0.40 -6.69
CA PRO A 402 -12.89 0.24 -6.55
C PRO A 402 -12.81 1.17 -5.32
N ALA A 403 -11.67 1.18 -4.63
CA ALA A 403 -11.44 1.93 -3.39
C ALA A 403 -11.16 3.44 -3.63
N PHE A 404 -12.18 4.17 -4.09
CA PHE A 404 -12.18 5.64 -4.15
C PHE A 404 -13.30 6.20 -3.26
N SER A 405 -13.08 7.31 -2.58
CA SER A 405 -14.11 7.94 -1.75
C SER A 405 -15.24 8.53 -2.60
N GLY A 406 -16.46 8.52 -2.06
CA GLY A 406 -17.62 9.17 -2.68
C GLY A 406 -18.71 8.20 -3.16
N ASP A 407 -19.81 8.74 -3.69
CA ASP A 407 -20.94 7.94 -4.16
C ASP A 407 -20.66 7.31 -5.54
N ILE A 408 -21.05 6.04 -5.74
CA ILE A 408 -20.81 5.28 -6.98
C ILE A 408 -21.44 5.96 -8.20
N VAL A 409 -22.59 6.62 -8.02
CA VAL A 409 -23.34 7.31 -9.08
C VAL A 409 -22.64 8.60 -9.48
N GLU A 410 -22.07 9.33 -8.53
CA GLU A 410 -21.47 10.64 -8.77
C GLU A 410 -20.02 10.52 -9.26
N GLU A 411 -19.24 9.62 -8.67
CA GLU A 411 -17.80 9.54 -8.86
C GLU A 411 -17.36 8.96 -10.22
N SER A 412 -16.75 9.82 -11.04
CA SER A 412 -16.34 9.47 -12.42
C SER A 412 -15.25 8.39 -12.48
N SER A 413 -14.31 8.38 -11.53
CA SER A 413 -13.22 7.41 -11.47
C SER A 413 -13.75 5.99 -11.25
N ILE A 414 -14.69 5.82 -10.31
CA ILE A 414 -15.34 4.53 -10.02
C ILE A 414 -16.04 4.02 -11.28
N LYS A 415 -16.88 4.87 -11.89
CA LYS A 415 -17.63 4.52 -13.11
C LYS A 415 -16.70 4.10 -14.24
N THR A 416 -15.57 4.78 -14.40
CA THR A 416 -14.60 4.51 -15.47
C THR A 416 -13.92 3.15 -15.28
N ILE A 417 -13.47 2.86 -14.06
CA ILE A 417 -12.82 1.57 -13.73
C ILE A 417 -13.82 0.43 -13.87
N MET A 418 -15.02 0.58 -13.28
CA MET A 418 -16.05 -0.45 -13.39
C MET A 418 -16.44 -0.67 -14.85
N ALA A 419 -16.62 0.38 -15.66
CA ALA A 419 -16.91 0.22 -17.08
C ALA A 419 -15.83 -0.59 -17.82
N ALA A 420 -14.55 -0.42 -17.49
CA ALA A 420 -13.46 -1.21 -18.04
C ALA A 420 -13.46 -2.68 -17.55
N GLN A 421 -13.78 -2.91 -16.27
CA GLN A 421 -13.96 -4.26 -15.72
C GLN A 421 -15.11 -4.99 -16.41
N TRP A 422 -16.30 -4.37 -16.50
CA TRP A 422 -17.47 -4.94 -17.17
C TRP A 422 -17.22 -5.21 -18.66
N ARG A 423 -16.46 -4.34 -19.34
CA ARG A 423 -16.01 -4.59 -20.74
C ARG A 423 -15.09 -5.80 -20.88
N THR A 424 -14.28 -6.07 -19.86
CA THR A 424 -13.44 -7.28 -19.83
C THR A 424 -14.27 -8.53 -19.55
N ILE A 425 -15.24 -8.44 -18.64
CA ILE A 425 -15.99 -9.57 -18.10
C ILE A 425 -17.11 -10.04 -19.05
N ASN A 426 -18.10 -9.18 -19.34
CA ASN A 426 -19.32 -9.61 -20.04
C ASN A 426 -20.01 -8.53 -20.91
N ARG A 427 -19.39 -7.37 -21.18
CA ARG A 427 -19.99 -6.30 -22.01
C ARG A 427 -19.08 -5.89 -23.17
N GLY A 428 -19.68 -5.36 -24.24
CA GLY A 428 -18.95 -4.67 -25.30
C GLY A 428 -18.64 -5.52 -26.53
N GLY A 429 -19.30 -6.67 -26.68
CA GLY A 429 -19.22 -7.55 -27.85
C GLY A 429 -17.98 -8.43 -27.88
N HIS A 430 -16.93 -8.13 -27.11
CA HIS A 430 -15.65 -8.84 -27.12
C HIS A 430 -15.14 -9.13 -25.70
N SER A 431 -16.02 -9.23 -24.73
CA SER A 431 -15.64 -9.64 -23.38
C SER A 431 -15.30 -11.14 -23.29
N ILE A 432 -14.73 -11.57 -22.16
CA ILE A 432 -14.42 -12.99 -21.91
C ILE A 432 -15.66 -13.88 -22.10
N CYS A 433 -16.78 -13.51 -21.48
CA CYS A 433 -18.01 -14.29 -21.57
C CYS A 433 -18.60 -14.30 -22.98
N GLU A 434 -18.55 -13.18 -23.70
CA GLU A 434 -19.08 -13.10 -25.08
C GLU A 434 -18.24 -13.94 -26.05
N GLU A 435 -16.91 -13.91 -25.95
CA GLU A 435 -16.03 -14.70 -26.82
C GLU A 435 -16.16 -16.21 -26.58
N ILE A 436 -16.37 -16.64 -25.33
CA ILE A 436 -16.64 -18.05 -25.00
C ILE A 436 -18.00 -18.49 -25.59
N SER A 437 -19.05 -17.68 -25.42
CA SER A 437 -20.39 -17.95 -25.96
C SER A 437 -20.40 -18.03 -27.49
N LYS A 438 -19.68 -17.13 -28.18
CA LYS A 438 -19.55 -17.15 -29.65
C LYS A 438 -18.93 -18.44 -30.17
N ALA A 439 -18.04 -19.06 -29.39
CA ALA A 439 -17.43 -20.34 -29.74
C ALA A 439 -18.34 -21.56 -29.48
N GLY A 440 -19.59 -21.35 -29.03
CA GLY A 440 -20.57 -22.40 -28.80
C GLY A 440 -20.51 -23.05 -27.41
N PHE A 441 -19.86 -22.42 -26.43
CA PHE A 441 -19.73 -22.94 -25.07
C PHE A 441 -20.38 -21.98 -24.06
N ASP A 442 -20.98 -22.53 -23.00
CA ASP A 442 -21.51 -21.74 -21.89
C ASP A 442 -20.35 -21.27 -20.96
N PRO A 443 -20.11 -19.94 -20.82
CA PRO A 443 -19.07 -19.42 -19.93
C PRO A 443 -19.23 -19.87 -18.46
N ALA A 444 -20.46 -20.07 -17.97
CA ALA A 444 -20.74 -20.40 -16.56
C ALA A 444 -20.16 -21.74 -16.12
N HIS A 445 -19.84 -22.64 -17.06
CA HIS A 445 -19.15 -23.90 -16.79
C HIS A 445 -17.64 -23.73 -16.57
N TYR A 446 -17.03 -22.65 -17.09
CA TYR A 446 -15.57 -22.51 -17.15
C TYR A 446 -15.03 -21.34 -16.35
N ILE A 447 -15.80 -20.28 -16.10
CA ILE A 447 -15.33 -19.11 -15.37
C ILE A 447 -16.42 -18.54 -14.47
N ARG A 448 -16.03 -18.13 -13.25
CA ARG A 448 -16.90 -17.44 -12.30
C ARG A 448 -16.20 -16.26 -11.65
N PHE A 449 -16.98 -15.20 -11.44
CA PHE A 449 -16.53 -13.95 -10.81
C PHE A 449 -17.18 -13.82 -9.45
N TYR A 450 -16.38 -13.49 -8.44
CA TYR A 450 -16.77 -13.33 -7.05
C TYR A 450 -16.21 -12.02 -6.49
N HIS A 451 -16.81 -11.55 -5.42
CA HIS A 451 -16.28 -10.52 -4.55
C HIS A 451 -16.38 -10.99 -3.10
N LEU A 452 -15.66 -10.33 -2.21
CA LEU A 452 -15.72 -10.58 -0.77
C LEU A 452 -16.55 -9.47 -0.13
N ARG A 453 -17.39 -9.84 0.83
CA ARG A 453 -18.23 -8.94 1.63
C ARG A 453 -18.34 -9.50 3.04
N GLY A 454 -18.16 -8.65 4.03
CA GLY A 454 -18.25 -8.98 5.45
C GLY A 454 -19.47 -8.36 6.10
N TYR A 455 -19.83 -8.87 7.28
CA TYR A 455 -20.73 -8.18 8.19
C TYR A 455 -20.17 -8.25 9.60
N ASP A 456 -20.54 -7.27 10.41
CA ASP A 456 -20.10 -7.16 11.80
C ASP A 456 -21.15 -6.42 12.62
N ARG A 457 -20.84 -6.14 13.89
CA ARG A 457 -21.59 -5.25 14.75
C ARG A 457 -20.65 -4.34 15.51
N ILE A 458 -20.98 -3.05 15.62
CA ILE A 458 -20.22 -2.11 16.46
C ILE A 458 -20.79 -2.19 17.89
N ASN A 459 -19.98 -2.52 18.90
CA ASN A 459 -20.37 -2.48 20.31
C ASN A 459 -20.55 -1.04 20.83
N ASN A 460 -21.52 -0.33 20.27
CA ASN A 460 -21.92 1.03 20.64
C ASN A 460 -23.43 1.08 20.94
N PRO A 461 -23.90 0.58 22.09
CA PRO A 461 -25.25 0.85 22.54
C PRO A 461 -25.35 2.35 22.91
N ASN A 462 -25.63 3.21 21.93
CA ASN A 462 -25.90 4.64 22.11
C ASN A 462 -27.37 4.89 21.76
N PRO A 463 -28.19 5.48 22.67
CA PRO A 463 -27.80 6.29 23.84
C PRO A 463 -27.74 5.57 25.21
N SER A 464 -27.73 4.23 25.26
CA SER A 464 -27.78 3.50 26.54
C SER A 464 -26.43 3.45 27.28
N PHE A 465 -25.47 2.70 26.76
CA PHE A 465 -24.19 2.43 27.42
C PHE A 465 -23.21 3.59 27.32
N ILE A 466 -22.78 3.99 26.11
CA ILE A 466 -21.74 5.03 25.95
C ILE A 466 -22.17 6.34 26.60
N SER A 467 -23.42 6.78 26.39
CA SER A 467 -23.91 8.01 27.03
C SER A 467 -24.06 7.90 28.56
N ALA A 468 -24.18 6.70 29.13
CA ALA A 468 -24.08 6.51 30.58
C ALA A 468 -22.63 6.66 31.07
N VAL A 469 -21.66 6.10 30.33
CA VAL A 469 -20.23 6.23 30.63
C VAL A 469 -19.79 7.69 30.58
N GLU A 470 -20.19 8.42 29.53
CA GLU A 470 -19.86 9.84 29.37
C GLU A 470 -20.47 10.69 30.50
N ARG A 471 -21.72 10.41 30.90
CA ARG A 471 -22.36 11.11 32.03
C ARG A 471 -21.69 10.82 33.38
N GLN A 472 -21.19 9.61 33.59
CA GLN A 472 -20.56 9.23 34.86
C GLN A 472 -19.11 9.71 34.96
N SER A 473 -18.34 9.59 33.88
CA SER A 473 -16.93 10.00 33.83
C SER A 473 -16.75 11.51 33.61
N GLY A 474 -17.72 12.16 32.96
CA GLY A 474 -17.56 13.53 32.45
C GLY A 474 -16.61 13.62 31.25
N ILE A 475 -16.24 12.49 30.65
CA ILE A 475 -15.29 12.36 29.54
C ILE A 475 -16.05 11.79 28.33
N SER A 476 -16.00 12.47 27.18
CA SER A 476 -16.57 11.92 25.94
C SER A 476 -15.74 10.75 25.42
N LEU A 477 -16.34 9.83 24.66
CA LEU A 477 -15.53 8.75 24.04
C LEU A 477 -14.40 9.34 23.19
N PHE A 478 -14.67 10.39 22.43
CA PHE A 478 -13.67 11.04 21.59
C PHE A 478 -12.50 11.62 22.40
N GLN A 479 -12.77 12.19 23.59
CA GLN A 479 -11.70 12.60 24.51
C GLN A 479 -10.85 11.41 24.97
N ALA A 480 -11.48 10.28 25.32
CA ALA A 480 -10.76 9.06 25.69
C ALA A 480 -9.92 8.49 24.54
N GLN A 481 -10.44 8.48 23.31
CA GLN A 481 -9.71 8.03 22.11
C GLN A 481 -8.52 8.92 21.79
N VAL A 482 -8.67 10.24 21.88
CA VAL A 482 -7.59 11.19 21.63
C VAL A 482 -6.52 11.09 22.72
N ALA A 483 -6.92 10.84 23.97
CA ALA A 483 -6.00 10.52 25.04
C ALA A 483 -5.25 9.21 24.78
N GLN A 484 -5.94 8.15 24.35
CA GLN A 484 -5.30 6.89 23.95
C GLN A 484 -4.29 7.11 22.81
N ALA A 485 -4.63 7.93 21.83
CA ALA A 485 -3.73 8.27 20.73
C ALA A 485 -2.48 9.01 21.23
N ARG A 486 -2.61 9.91 22.21
CA ARG A 486 -1.49 10.57 22.87
C ARG A 486 -0.52 9.60 23.55
N LEU A 487 -1.00 8.47 24.07
CA LEU A 487 -0.14 7.41 24.64
C LEU A 487 0.68 6.73 23.55
N TRP A 488 0.09 6.41 22.39
CA TRP A 488 0.82 5.81 21.28
C TRP A 488 1.91 6.71 20.69
N LEU A 489 1.76 8.03 20.81
CA LEU A 489 2.77 9.00 20.39
C LEU A 489 4.06 8.89 21.22
N GLY A 490 3.94 8.58 22.51
CA GLY A 490 5.04 8.54 23.46
C GLY A 490 5.49 9.93 23.96
N GLU A 491 6.34 9.96 24.99
CA GLU A 491 6.85 11.20 25.59
C GLU A 491 7.63 12.10 24.61
N SER A 492 8.29 11.50 23.62
CA SER A 492 9.07 12.22 22.60
C SER A 492 8.23 13.11 21.67
N TYR A 493 6.90 12.98 21.70
CA TYR A 493 5.99 13.80 20.91
C TYR A 493 5.74 15.14 21.60
N GLY A 494 6.54 16.15 21.27
CA GLY A 494 6.47 17.49 21.88
C GLY A 494 7.30 18.60 21.23
N HIS A 495 7.76 18.43 19.99
CA HIS A 495 8.47 19.50 19.27
C HIS A 495 7.52 20.64 18.84
N GLN A 496 8.09 21.82 18.51
CA GLN A 496 7.39 23.10 18.30
C GLN A 496 6.25 23.08 17.27
N ASP A 497 6.15 22.02 16.44
CA ASP A 497 5.14 21.82 15.40
C ASP A 497 4.15 20.66 15.70
N ALA A 498 4.10 20.15 16.93
CA ALA A 498 3.22 19.03 17.29
C ALA A 498 1.73 19.40 17.23
N GLN A 499 0.92 18.48 16.69
CA GLN A 499 -0.53 18.60 16.61
C GLN A 499 -1.14 18.87 18.01
N LYS A 500 -1.93 19.94 18.12
CA LYS A 500 -2.58 20.35 19.39
C LYS A 500 -3.98 19.80 19.59
N SER A 501 -4.64 19.39 18.51
CA SER A 501 -6.01 18.91 18.52
C SER A 501 -6.25 17.94 17.39
N VAL A 502 -7.11 16.95 17.62
CA VAL A 502 -7.58 15.99 16.62
C VAL A 502 -8.94 16.43 16.10
N GLN A 503 -9.12 16.36 14.78
CA GLN A 503 -10.40 16.55 14.12
C GLN A 503 -11.04 15.19 13.86
N ILE A 504 -12.28 15.01 14.28
CA ILE A 504 -13.05 13.77 14.09
C ILE A 504 -14.27 14.11 13.26
N LYS A 505 -14.42 13.45 12.10
CA LYS A 505 -15.61 13.59 11.28
C LYS A 505 -16.70 12.65 11.78
N LEU A 506 -17.85 13.22 12.12
CA LEU A 506 -19.02 12.44 12.50
C LEU A 506 -19.68 11.87 11.25
N ALA A 507 -20.19 10.63 11.33
CA ALA A 507 -20.91 10.04 10.21
C ALA A 507 -22.22 10.81 9.97
N GLN A 508 -22.54 11.07 8.71
CA GLN A 508 -23.90 11.48 8.35
C GLN A 508 -24.73 10.22 8.13
N PRO A 509 -25.96 10.14 8.68
CA PRO A 509 -26.85 9.04 8.36
C PRO A 509 -27.10 8.99 6.86
N TYR A 510 -27.05 7.79 6.28
CA TYR A 510 -27.36 7.55 4.87
C TYR A 510 -28.89 7.66 4.65
N THR A 511 -29.42 8.87 4.73
CA THR A 511 -30.77 9.19 4.28
C THR A 511 -30.69 9.89 2.93
N GLU A 512 -31.55 9.50 1.98
CA GLU A 512 -31.76 10.24 0.73
C GLU A 512 -31.92 11.73 1.06
N ILE A 513 -30.91 12.53 0.71
CA ILE A 513 -30.88 13.96 1.04
C ILE A 513 -32.00 14.62 0.23
N LYS A 514 -33.11 14.98 0.90
CA LYS A 514 -34.06 15.94 0.35
C LYS A 514 -33.39 17.33 0.42
N GLU A 515 -33.51 18.12 -0.65
CA GLU A 515 -32.82 19.41 -0.78
C GLU A 515 -33.12 20.42 0.34
N GLU A 516 -34.20 20.21 1.11
CA GLU A 516 -34.64 21.10 2.19
C GLU A 516 -33.79 21.00 3.47
N ASP A 517 -33.06 19.90 3.70
CA ASP A 517 -32.29 19.66 4.94
C ASP A 517 -30.87 20.26 4.92
N LYS A 518 -30.45 20.90 3.82
CA LYS A 518 -29.10 21.49 3.65
C LYS A 518 -28.80 22.67 4.59
N ARG A 519 -29.78 23.17 5.37
CA ARG A 519 -29.60 24.33 6.26
C ARG A 519 -29.20 23.99 7.70
N GLU A 520 -29.28 22.73 8.14
CA GLU A 520 -28.95 22.33 9.52
C GLU A 520 -27.64 21.51 9.67
N ALA A 521 -26.90 21.27 8.59
CA ALA A 521 -25.63 20.50 8.56
C ALA A 521 -24.43 21.22 9.20
N LYS A 522 -24.53 21.65 10.47
CA LYS A 522 -23.50 22.45 11.17
C LYS A 522 -22.71 21.72 12.26
N LYS A 523 -22.79 20.38 12.35
CA LYS A 523 -21.93 19.57 13.23
C LYS A 523 -21.23 18.44 12.43
N GLU A 524 -20.40 18.80 11.45
CA GLU A 524 -19.69 17.81 10.62
C GLU A 524 -18.35 17.34 11.21
N VAL A 525 -17.73 18.15 12.07
CA VAL A 525 -16.40 17.86 12.64
C VAL A 525 -16.36 18.25 14.12
N GLU A 526 -15.95 17.31 14.98
CA GLU A 526 -15.65 17.56 16.38
C GLU A 526 -14.13 17.75 16.55
N GLN A 527 -13.73 18.85 17.22
CA GLN A 527 -12.32 19.12 17.51
C GLN A 527 -12.03 18.83 18.98
N VAL A 528 -11.13 17.89 19.22
CA VAL A 528 -10.78 17.43 20.56
C VAL A 528 -9.31 17.76 20.85
N PRO A 529 -9.00 18.44 21.98
CA PRO A 529 -7.63 18.79 22.33
C PRO A 529 -6.81 17.53 22.66
N LEU A 530 -5.55 17.52 22.21
CA LEU A 530 -4.60 16.49 22.60
C LEU A 530 -4.14 16.73 24.04
N PRO A 531 -4.12 15.73 24.94
CA PRO A 531 -3.59 15.92 26.28
C PRO A 531 -2.13 16.38 26.27
N GLY A 532 -1.78 17.29 27.18
CA GLY A 532 -0.47 17.92 27.22
C GLY A 532 0.65 16.96 27.66
N SER A 533 0.30 15.89 28.39
CA SER A 533 1.25 14.90 28.88
C SER A 533 0.70 13.47 28.79
N GLU A 534 1.59 12.47 28.78
CA GLU A 534 1.18 11.08 28.91
C GLU A 534 0.43 10.81 30.21
N HIS A 535 0.82 11.46 31.32
CA HIS A 535 0.16 11.27 32.60
C HIS A 535 -1.30 11.72 32.56
N GLU A 536 -1.56 12.89 31.97
CA GLU A 536 -2.92 13.39 31.74
C GLU A 536 -3.72 12.45 30.83
N ALA A 537 -3.11 11.99 29.74
CA ALA A 537 -3.73 11.03 28.83
C ALA A 537 -4.10 9.70 29.53
N ARG A 538 -3.20 9.13 30.34
CA ARG A 538 -3.47 7.91 31.12
C ARG A 538 -4.63 8.12 32.09
N ASN A 539 -4.67 9.26 32.78
CA ASN A 539 -5.76 9.56 33.72
C ASN A 539 -7.12 9.65 33.01
N ILE A 540 -7.18 10.25 31.81
CA ILE A 540 -8.41 10.33 31.00
C ILE A 540 -8.87 8.93 30.59
N VAL A 541 -7.96 8.12 30.04
CA VAL A 541 -8.27 6.74 29.59
C VAL A 541 -8.75 5.89 30.77
N THR A 542 -8.00 5.86 31.88
CA THR A 542 -8.35 5.07 33.06
C THR A 542 -9.68 5.51 33.68
N ALA A 543 -9.95 6.82 33.77
CA ALA A 543 -11.22 7.31 34.30
C ALA A 543 -12.43 6.91 33.44
N PHE A 544 -12.27 6.91 32.11
CA PHE A 544 -13.32 6.45 31.19
C PHE A 544 -13.55 4.94 31.33
N GLU A 545 -12.48 4.13 31.30
CA GLU A 545 -12.57 2.66 31.42
C GLU A 545 -13.12 2.21 32.78
N GLU A 546 -12.78 2.90 33.87
CA GLU A 546 -13.35 2.63 35.19
C GLU A 546 -14.85 2.91 35.25
N ALA A 547 -15.30 4.01 34.64
CA ALA A 547 -16.73 4.31 34.53
C ALA A 547 -17.45 3.27 33.66
N ALA A 548 -16.86 2.88 32.53
CA ALA A 548 -17.38 1.85 31.65
C ALA A 548 -17.55 0.52 32.40
N ARG A 549 -16.51 0.04 33.09
CA ARG A 549 -16.53 -1.20 33.89
C ARG A 549 -17.53 -1.16 35.05
N ARG A 550 -17.79 0.01 35.66
CA ARG A 550 -18.80 0.18 36.72
C ARG A 550 -20.23 0.07 36.21
N ILE A 551 -20.50 0.56 35.00
CA ILE A 551 -21.83 0.48 34.38
C ILE A 551 -22.06 -0.93 33.82
N ARG A 552 -21.04 -1.51 33.20
CA ARG A 552 -21.12 -2.79 32.49
C ARG A 552 -19.76 -3.48 32.52
N SER A 553 -19.71 -4.73 32.98
CA SER A 553 -18.63 -5.65 32.59
C SER A 553 -19.10 -6.39 31.34
N ASP A 554 -18.43 -6.16 30.22
CA ASP A 554 -18.69 -6.78 28.93
C ASP A 554 -17.71 -7.91 28.63
N GLU A 555 -17.09 -8.50 29.66
CA GLU A 555 -16.14 -9.61 29.54
C GLU A 555 -16.68 -10.80 28.73
N ASN A 556 -18.01 -11.00 28.70
CA ASN A 556 -18.69 -12.06 27.94
C ASN A 556 -19.31 -11.58 26.62
N VAL A 557 -19.17 -10.30 26.24
CA VAL A 557 -19.64 -9.75 24.98
C VAL A 557 -18.45 -9.40 24.11
N SER A 558 -18.38 -10.00 22.92
CA SER A 558 -17.38 -9.58 21.95
C SER A 558 -17.74 -8.22 21.35
N ASP A 559 -16.72 -7.39 21.16
CA ASP A 559 -16.84 -6.03 20.63
C ASP A 559 -17.25 -6.01 19.15
N SER A 560 -17.00 -7.12 18.47
CA SER A 560 -17.36 -7.38 17.09
C SER A 560 -17.64 -8.88 16.88
N VAL A 561 -18.46 -9.21 15.90
CA VAL A 561 -18.69 -10.59 15.41
C VAL A 561 -17.37 -11.22 15.01
N SER A 562 -16.50 -10.44 14.37
CA SER A 562 -15.18 -10.90 13.93
C SER A 562 -14.28 -11.29 15.10
N GLN A 563 -14.35 -10.55 16.21
CA GLN A 563 -13.65 -10.88 17.45
C GLN A 563 -14.25 -12.10 18.14
N HIS A 564 -15.57 -12.25 18.15
CA HIS A 564 -16.23 -13.44 18.70
C HIS A 564 -15.74 -14.70 18.00
N MET A 565 -15.72 -14.69 16.67
CA MET A 565 -15.16 -15.78 15.85
C MET A 565 -13.67 -16.04 16.08
N LEU A 566 -12.87 -15.06 16.55
CA LEU A 566 -11.47 -15.32 16.92
C LEU A 566 -11.36 -16.11 18.22
N THR A 567 -12.30 -15.90 19.13
CA THR A 567 -12.29 -16.53 20.46
C THR A 567 -12.97 -17.90 20.49
N ASP A 568 -13.86 -18.17 19.51
CA ASP A 568 -14.61 -19.43 19.35
C ASP A 568 -15.24 -19.96 20.65
N THR A 569 -15.60 -19.07 21.59
CA THR A 569 -16.07 -19.48 22.92
C THR A 569 -17.51 -19.96 22.92
N THR A 570 -18.36 -19.41 22.05
CA THR A 570 -19.77 -19.79 21.88
C THR A 570 -20.16 -19.71 20.40
N SER A 571 -21.33 -20.24 20.02
CA SER A 571 -21.84 -20.02 18.65
C SER A 571 -22.32 -18.57 18.48
N LEU A 572 -22.36 -18.05 17.25
CA LEU A 572 -22.82 -16.69 16.99
C LEU A 572 -24.27 -16.45 17.45
N ALA A 573 -25.11 -17.49 17.42
CA ALA A 573 -26.49 -17.42 17.93
C ALA A 573 -26.58 -17.28 19.46
N GLU A 574 -25.51 -17.66 20.17
CA GLU A 574 -25.36 -17.59 21.63
C GLU A 574 -24.50 -16.38 22.05
N GLU A 575 -24.04 -15.58 21.09
CA GLU A 575 -23.28 -14.37 21.35
C GLU A 575 -24.16 -13.36 22.09
N GLN A 576 -23.68 -12.87 23.24
CA GLN A 576 -24.45 -11.95 24.06
C GLN A 576 -24.43 -10.54 23.48
N TRP A 577 -25.57 -9.84 23.59
CA TRP A 577 -25.68 -8.41 23.35
C TRP A 577 -26.37 -7.78 24.55
N LEU A 578 -25.76 -6.74 25.12
CA LEU A 578 -26.28 -6.13 26.36
C LEU A 578 -27.11 -4.86 26.11
N GLY A 579 -27.30 -4.46 24.85
CA GLY A 579 -28.32 -3.49 24.47
C GLY A 579 -29.66 -4.15 24.17
N THR A 580 -30.64 -3.36 23.74
CA THR A 580 -31.90 -3.86 23.22
C THR A 580 -31.72 -4.54 21.85
N PRO A 581 -32.64 -5.44 21.43
CA PRO A 581 -32.61 -6.01 20.09
C PRO A 581 -32.69 -4.97 18.97
N GLN A 582 -33.35 -3.83 19.23
CA GLN A 582 -33.43 -2.73 18.27
C GLN A 582 -32.07 -2.02 18.14
N GLU A 583 -31.39 -1.76 19.25
CA GLU A 583 -30.01 -1.23 19.23
C GLU A 583 -29.07 -2.21 18.53
N GLU A 584 -29.18 -3.52 18.78
CA GLU A 584 -28.35 -4.51 18.08
C GLU A 584 -28.53 -4.42 16.56
N LYS A 585 -29.79 -4.36 16.11
CA LYS A 585 -30.15 -4.26 14.69
C LYS A 585 -29.59 -3.00 14.03
N GLU A 586 -29.64 -1.87 14.73
CA GLU A 586 -29.10 -0.58 14.25
C GLU A 586 -27.57 -0.56 14.20
N ARG A 587 -26.89 -1.44 14.95
CA ARG A 587 -25.43 -1.55 14.98
C ARG A 587 -24.85 -2.63 14.08
N ARG A 588 -25.69 -3.39 13.37
CA ARG A 588 -25.24 -4.32 12.33
C ARG A 588 -24.72 -3.54 11.14
N VAL A 589 -23.53 -3.91 10.69
CA VAL A 589 -22.78 -3.21 9.66
C VAL A 589 -22.30 -4.19 8.60
N PHE A 590 -22.15 -3.69 7.38
CA PHE A 590 -21.73 -4.48 6.22
C PHE A 590 -20.62 -3.72 5.50
N SER A 591 -19.61 -4.43 5.01
CA SER A 591 -18.55 -3.87 4.17
C SER A 591 -18.31 -4.71 2.95
#